data_AF-J3N2Y0-F1
#
_entry.id   AF-J3N2Y0-F1
#
_cell.length_a   1.000
_cell.length_b   1.000
_cell.length_c   1.000
_cell.angle_alpha   90.00
_cell.angle_beta   90.00
_cell.angle_gamma   90.00
#
_symmetry.space_group_name_H-M   'P 1'
#
loop_
_entity.id
_entity.type
_entity.pdbx_description
1 polymer ?
#
loop_
_entity_poly.entity_id
_entity_poly.type
_entity_poly.pdbx_seq_one_letter_code
_entity_poly.pdbx_strand_id
1 'polypeptide(L)'
;MAPRVKWRGQSGRRWRAMVSLPWLVLLLLAVAVGVEAAGEEFVYDGFGGAALALDGMAAVTSGGLLLLTNDTDMNKGHAFHPEPVRFSGGGGGVVSSFSTTFVFAIVSEFLDLSTSGFAFLVAPSRDLSGAMPQQYLGMFNASSNGDPRNRVFAVEFDTVRNPEFADINNNHVGVDVNSLNSSAAATAGYYDDATAAFQNLSLISRQPMQVWVDYDAAAAEVTVAMAPARWPRPKTPLLTTRVNLSTVIADAAYVGFSSASSIVLCKHYVLSWSFRLGGGAAPALDYAKLPKLPRIGPKPRSKALTVALPIATTVIVLTAVAVGFVLLRQRLKYAELREDWEVEFGPHRFAFKDLYDATGGFKDKRLLGAGGFGSVYKGVLPGSRTEVAVKRVSHESRQGMKEFIAEVVSIGRIRHRNLVQLLGYCRRKGELLLVYDYMPNAKW
;
A
#
# COMPACT_ATOMS: atom_id res chain seq x y z
N MET A 1 -44.70 49.33 113.10
CA MET A 1 -43.68 48.35 113.53
C MET A 1 -43.15 47.62 112.29
N ALA A 2 -41.83 47.43 112.20
CA ALA A 2 -41.04 47.11 111.01
C ALA A 2 -41.57 45.98 110.07
N PRO A 3 -41.34 46.05 108.74
CA PRO A 3 -41.85 45.08 107.77
C PRO A 3 -40.84 43.96 107.43
N ARG A 4 -41.35 42.74 107.21
CA ARG A 4 -40.61 41.60 106.61
C ARG A 4 -40.69 41.69 105.07
N VAL A 5 -39.61 41.79 104.28
CA VAL A 5 -38.55 40.78 103.95
C VAL A 5 -39.17 39.64 103.09
N LYS A 6 -38.72 39.27 101.87
CA LYS A 6 -37.47 39.51 101.09
C LYS A 6 -37.56 38.91 99.65
N TRP A 7 -36.77 39.51 98.74
CA TRP A 7 -36.06 39.08 97.48
C TRP A 7 -36.69 38.10 96.46
N ARG A 8 -36.80 38.39 95.14
CA ARG A 8 -35.87 38.77 94.01
C ARG A 8 -35.11 37.60 93.34
N GLY A 9 -35.37 37.42 92.04
CA GLY A 9 -34.52 36.84 90.99
C GLY A 9 -35.12 37.16 89.60
N GLN A 10 -34.65 38.22 88.92
CA GLN A 10 -33.80 38.23 87.70
C GLN A 10 -34.49 37.65 86.45
N SER A 11 -34.95 38.44 85.45
CA SER A 11 -34.30 39.33 84.46
C SER A 11 -34.01 38.65 83.12
N GLY A 12 -34.60 39.18 82.04
CA GLY A 12 -34.22 38.89 80.65
C GLY A 12 -35.12 39.62 79.66
N ARG A 13 -34.71 40.81 79.20
CA ARG A 13 -35.45 41.63 78.22
C ARG A 13 -35.17 41.14 76.80
N ARG A 14 -36.23 40.98 76.00
CA ARG A 14 -36.20 40.74 74.54
C ARG A 14 -36.57 42.03 73.82
N TRP A 15 -35.80 42.40 72.80
CA TRP A 15 -36.24 43.33 71.75
C TRP A 15 -36.15 42.61 70.41
N ARG A 16 -37.24 42.72 69.65
CA ARG A 16 -37.43 42.12 68.31
C ARG A 16 -36.87 43.06 67.25
N ALA A 17 -36.24 42.51 66.22
CA ALA A 17 -36.03 43.15 64.93
C ALA A 17 -36.56 42.23 63.82
N MET A 18 -37.31 42.82 62.88
CA MET A 18 -37.89 42.19 61.69
C MET A 18 -36.80 41.80 60.68
N VAL A 19 -36.97 40.67 59.99
CA VAL A 19 -36.28 40.35 58.74
C VAL A 19 -37.31 39.83 57.73
N SER A 20 -37.21 40.36 56.52
CA SER A 20 -38.08 40.30 55.35
C SER A 20 -38.02 38.97 54.56
N LEU A 21 -39.19 38.47 54.14
CA LEU A 21 -39.40 37.49 53.06
C LEU A 21 -38.96 38.09 51.71
N PRO A 22 -37.84 37.67 51.10
CA PRO A 22 -37.97 37.02 49.78
C PRO A 22 -36.81 36.03 49.45
N TRP A 23 -36.53 35.04 50.29
CA TRP A 23 -35.50 34.01 50.02
C TRP A 23 -36.05 32.58 49.83
N LEU A 24 -37.37 32.39 49.96
CA LEU A 24 -38.00 31.06 50.00
C LEU A 24 -38.53 30.54 48.65
N VAL A 25 -38.45 31.33 47.57
CA VAL A 25 -38.98 30.94 46.23
C VAL A 25 -37.87 30.45 45.28
N LEU A 26 -36.59 30.59 45.65
CA LEU A 26 -35.44 30.12 44.86
C LEU A 26 -34.96 28.70 45.22
N LEU A 27 -35.70 27.98 46.07
CA LEU A 27 -35.28 26.67 46.63
C LEU A 27 -36.22 25.50 46.30
N LEU A 28 -37.15 25.67 45.36
CA LEU A 28 -38.10 24.62 44.94
C LEU A 28 -38.09 24.34 43.42
N LEU A 29 -36.92 24.50 42.79
CA LEU A 29 -36.60 23.96 41.47
C LEU A 29 -35.33 23.10 41.56
N ALA A 30 -35.27 22.24 42.59
CA ALA A 30 -34.46 21.04 42.51
C ALA A 30 -35.21 20.06 41.61
N VAL A 31 -35.00 20.16 40.31
CA VAL A 31 -35.28 19.06 39.39
C VAL A 31 -34.58 17.85 40.00
N ALA A 32 -35.35 16.86 40.42
CA ALA A 32 -34.84 15.53 40.71
C ALA A 32 -34.36 14.94 39.38
N VAL A 33 -33.19 15.39 38.93
CA VAL A 33 -32.36 14.58 38.06
C VAL A 33 -31.93 13.44 38.97
N GLY A 34 -32.58 12.29 38.82
CA GLY A 34 -31.98 11.05 39.27
C GLY A 34 -30.61 11.00 38.61
N VAL A 35 -29.57 11.26 39.38
CA VAL A 35 -28.22 10.90 38.97
C VAL A 35 -28.22 9.39 39.02
N GLU A 36 -28.58 8.75 37.91
CA GLU A 36 -28.08 7.41 37.62
C GLU A 36 -26.58 7.48 37.89
N ALA A 37 -26.07 6.60 38.76
CA ALA A 37 -24.64 6.50 38.97
C ALA A 37 -24.03 6.34 37.58
N ALA A 38 -23.24 7.33 37.15
CA ALA A 38 -22.58 7.27 35.86
C ALA A 38 -21.70 6.02 35.87
N GLY A 39 -22.15 4.97 35.17
CA GLY A 39 -21.39 3.75 35.01
C GLY A 39 -20.05 4.10 34.38
N GLU A 40 -18.98 3.49 34.87
CA GLU A 40 -17.66 3.68 34.25
C GLU A 40 -17.70 3.19 32.81
N GLU A 41 -17.42 4.10 31.88
CA GLU A 41 -17.52 3.88 30.43
C GLU A 41 -16.33 4.56 29.73
N PHE A 42 -15.74 3.87 28.76
CA PHE A 42 -14.68 4.44 27.92
C PHE A 42 -14.66 3.83 26.51
N VAL A 43 -14.04 4.57 25.59
CA VAL A 43 -13.83 4.17 24.18
C VAL A 43 -12.45 4.59 23.71
N TYR A 44 -11.78 3.67 23.04
CA TYR A 44 -10.53 3.85 22.30
C TYR A 44 -10.76 3.40 20.86
N ASP A 45 -11.01 4.34 19.93
CA ASP A 45 -11.11 4.06 18.48
C ASP A 45 -9.75 3.83 17.79
N GLY A 46 -8.72 3.69 18.62
CA GLY A 46 -7.31 3.73 18.33
C GLY A 46 -6.58 4.23 19.57
N PHE A 47 -5.30 3.91 19.71
CA PHE A 47 -4.56 4.15 20.95
C PHE A 47 -3.57 5.32 20.85
N GLY A 48 -3.56 6.05 19.73
CA GLY A 48 -2.70 7.23 19.56
C GLY A 48 -3.00 8.30 20.62
N GLY A 49 -2.04 8.53 21.53
CA GLY A 49 -2.20 9.47 22.64
C GLY A 49 -3.07 8.94 23.80
N ALA A 50 -3.49 7.68 23.78
CA ALA A 50 -4.22 7.07 24.90
C ALA A 50 -3.29 6.88 26.11
N ALA A 51 -3.75 7.32 27.28
CA ALA A 51 -3.02 7.16 28.54
C ALA A 51 -3.24 5.75 29.13
N LEU A 52 -2.76 4.72 28.45
CA LEU A 52 -2.78 3.35 28.97
C LEU A 52 -1.66 3.13 30.00
N ALA A 53 -1.93 2.28 30.98
CA ALA A 53 -0.88 1.72 31.83
C ALA A 53 -0.28 0.51 31.11
N LEU A 54 0.96 0.65 30.63
CA LEU A 54 1.66 -0.37 29.85
C LEU A 54 2.76 -1.01 30.71
N ASP A 55 2.88 -2.34 30.64
CA ASP A 55 3.95 -3.12 31.27
C ASP A 55 4.54 -4.13 30.29
N GLY A 56 5.79 -4.51 30.55
CA GLY A 56 6.55 -5.45 29.72
C GLY A 56 6.70 -4.96 28.29
N MET A 57 6.31 -5.81 27.33
CA MET A 57 6.43 -5.55 25.89
C MET A 57 5.35 -4.64 25.31
N ALA A 58 4.31 -4.31 26.08
CA ALA A 58 3.17 -3.59 25.55
C ALA A 58 3.54 -2.15 25.17
N ALA A 59 3.16 -1.74 23.96
CA ALA A 59 3.48 -0.42 23.42
C ALA A 59 2.38 0.08 22.48
N VAL A 60 2.20 1.40 22.42
CA VAL A 60 1.39 2.03 21.37
C VAL A 60 2.30 2.37 20.19
N THR A 61 1.98 1.84 19.02
CA THR A 61 2.71 2.15 17.78
C THR A 61 2.42 3.58 17.31
N SER A 62 3.30 4.14 16.48
CA SER A 62 3.06 5.45 15.83
C SER A 62 1.80 5.49 14.97
N GLY A 63 1.31 4.33 14.50
CA GLY A 63 0.06 4.20 13.75
C GLY A 63 -1.19 4.09 14.62
N GLY A 64 -1.06 4.12 15.96
CA GLY A 64 -2.18 4.05 16.91
C GLY A 64 -2.64 2.62 17.25
N LEU A 65 -1.91 1.57 16.85
CA LEU A 65 -2.16 0.20 17.32
C LEU A 65 -1.62 0.02 18.74
N LEU A 66 -2.36 -0.67 19.60
CA LEU A 66 -1.82 -1.25 20.82
C LEU A 66 -1.17 -2.60 20.46
N LEU A 67 0.14 -2.68 20.62
CA LEU A 67 0.94 -3.88 20.41
C LEU A 67 1.22 -4.51 21.78
N LEU A 68 0.78 -5.74 22.01
CA LEU A 68 1.00 -6.42 23.29
C LEU A 68 2.35 -7.15 23.33
N THR A 69 2.75 -7.80 22.23
CA THR A 69 4.00 -8.59 22.12
C THR A 69 4.55 -8.57 20.69
N ASN A 70 5.88 -8.60 20.53
CA ASN A 70 6.57 -8.46 19.23
C ASN A 70 8.03 -8.97 19.24
N ASP A 71 8.32 -10.04 19.97
CA ASP A 71 9.68 -10.57 20.06
C ASP A 71 9.66 -12.11 20.13
N THR A 72 10.86 -12.68 20.24
CA THR A 72 11.10 -14.13 20.34
C THR A 72 11.72 -14.54 21.67
N ASP A 73 11.92 -13.60 22.60
CA ASP A 73 12.71 -13.78 23.83
C ASP A 73 11.88 -14.28 25.01
N MET A 74 10.70 -14.85 24.75
CA MET A 74 9.79 -15.38 25.76
C MET A 74 9.45 -14.30 26.81
N ASN A 75 8.97 -13.15 26.34
CA ASN A 75 8.52 -12.06 27.19
C ASN A 75 6.99 -12.02 27.30
N LYS A 76 6.50 -11.05 28.07
CA LYS A 76 5.07 -10.79 28.26
C LYS A 76 4.81 -9.29 28.15
N GLY A 77 3.58 -8.94 27.79
CA GLY A 77 3.16 -7.55 27.73
C GLY A 77 1.73 -7.40 28.20
N HIS A 78 1.50 -6.30 28.93
CA HIS A 78 0.23 -5.99 29.56
C HIS A 78 -0.15 -4.55 29.30
N ALA A 79 -1.44 -4.33 29.04
CA ALA A 79 -1.97 -3.00 28.81
C ALA A 79 -3.30 -2.86 29.53
N PHE A 80 -3.38 -1.91 30.47
CA PHE A 80 -4.55 -1.67 31.29
C PHE A 80 -5.14 -0.28 31.05
N HIS A 81 -6.46 -0.19 31.21
CA HIS A 81 -7.09 1.10 31.49
C HIS A 81 -6.43 1.69 32.75
N PRO A 82 -6.06 3.00 32.75
CA PRO A 82 -5.18 3.57 33.77
C PRO A 82 -5.76 3.49 35.19
N GLU A 83 -7.06 3.74 35.32
CA GLU A 83 -7.78 3.73 36.59
C GLU A 83 -8.45 2.38 36.85
N PRO A 84 -8.55 1.94 38.12
CA PRO A 84 -9.30 0.75 38.45
C PRO A 84 -10.81 0.99 38.33
N VAL A 85 -11.51 -0.01 37.80
CA VAL A 85 -12.97 -0.02 37.66
C VAL A 85 -13.63 -0.53 38.93
N ARG A 86 -14.61 0.21 39.44
CA ARG A 86 -15.39 -0.18 40.63
C ARG A 86 -16.55 -1.09 40.28
N PHE A 87 -16.27 -2.40 40.18
CA PHE A 87 -17.24 -3.42 39.79
C PHE A 87 -18.42 -3.58 40.75
N SER A 88 -18.24 -3.34 42.05
CA SER A 88 -19.34 -3.42 43.03
C SER A 88 -19.85 -2.01 43.40
N GLY A 89 -21.18 -1.83 43.39
CA GLY A 89 -21.84 -0.56 43.69
C GLY A 89 -21.86 -0.18 45.18
N GLY A 90 -20.81 -0.50 45.94
CA GLY A 90 -20.70 -0.19 47.37
C GLY A 90 -21.63 -0.98 48.31
N GLY A 91 -22.53 -1.82 47.79
CA GLY A 91 -23.46 -2.64 48.56
C GLY A 91 -23.28 -4.13 48.32
N GLY A 92 -22.60 -4.83 49.24
CA GLY A 92 -22.68 -6.29 49.37
C GLY A 92 -21.72 -7.14 48.52
N GLY A 93 -20.72 -6.55 47.85
CA GLY A 93 -19.70 -7.30 47.10
C GLY A 93 -20.20 -8.00 45.83
N VAL A 94 -21.40 -7.65 45.34
CA VAL A 94 -21.93 -8.17 44.08
C VAL A 94 -21.33 -7.38 42.92
N VAL A 95 -20.73 -8.09 41.97
CA VAL A 95 -20.17 -7.51 40.74
C VAL A 95 -21.31 -7.12 39.81
N SER A 96 -21.25 -5.89 39.30
CA SER A 96 -22.23 -5.34 38.35
C SER A 96 -22.03 -5.94 36.96
N SER A 97 -23.11 -6.03 36.18
CA SER A 97 -23.03 -6.40 34.77
C SER A 97 -22.10 -5.46 34.01
N PHE A 98 -21.33 -5.99 33.06
CA PHE A 98 -20.48 -5.18 32.19
C PHE A 98 -20.50 -5.71 30.76
N SER A 99 -20.12 -4.84 29.84
CA SER A 99 -19.91 -5.18 28.43
C SER A 99 -18.57 -4.60 27.98
N THR A 100 -17.82 -5.36 27.21
CA THR A 100 -16.58 -4.91 26.56
C THR A 100 -16.58 -5.34 25.11
N THR A 101 -16.15 -4.45 24.22
CA THR A 101 -16.00 -4.73 22.80
C THR A 101 -14.64 -4.28 22.33
N PHE A 102 -13.91 -5.15 21.64
CA PHE A 102 -12.60 -4.81 21.09
C PHE A 102 -12.37 -5.43 19.73
N VAL A 103 -11.49 -4.80 18.95
CA VAL A 103 -11.01 -5.32 17.67
C VAL A 103 -9.56 -5.68 17.82
N PHE A 104 -9.19 -6.90 17.44
CA PHE A 104 -7.82 -7.41 17.55
C PHE A 104 -7.36 -8.05 16.24
N ALA A 105 -6.06 -8.29 16.12
CA ALA A 105 -5.52 -9.19 15.11
C ALA A 105 -4.24 -9.86 15.62
N ILE A 106 -4.10 -11.15 15.31
CA ILE A 106 -2.86 -11.90 15.56
C ILE A 106 -2.11 -12.01 14.23
N VAL A 107 -0.89 -11.49 14.23
CA VAL A 107 -0.08 -11.36 13.02
C VAL A 107 1.22 -12.14 13.23
N SER A 108 1.22 -13.39 12.80
CA SER A 108 2.42 -14.23 12.75
C SER A 108 3.22 -13.99 11.47
N GLU A 109 4.54 -14.17 11.55
CA GLU A 109 5.41 -14.23 10.37
C GLU A 109 5.08 -15.42 9.46
N PHE A 110 4.77 -16.56 10.07
CA PHE A 110 4.36 -17.79 9.38
C PHE A 110 2.83 -17.85 9.23
N LEU A 111 2.32 -18.58 8.24
CA LEU A 111 0.87 -18.61 7.94
C LEU A 111 0.12 -19.65 8.77
N ASP A 112 0.82 -20.66 9.25
CA ASP A 112 0.31 -21.88 9.87
C ASP A 112 0.92 -22.12 11.27
N LEU A 113 1.77 -21.21 11.73
CA LEU A 113 2.42 -21.28 13.03
C LEU A 113 2.20 -19.97 13.78
N SER A 114 1.83 -20.06 15.04
CA SER A 114 1.70 -18.94 15.99
C SER A 114 2.20 -19.39 17.36
N THR A 115 2.14 -18.50 18.33
CA THR A 115 2.40 -18.83 19.72
C THR A 115 1.37 -18.23 20.65
N SER A 116 1.03 -19.03 21.67
CA SER A 116 0.33 -18.64 22.88
C SER A 116 -0.98 -17.94 22.52
N GLY A 117 -1.04 -16.62 22.66
CA GLY A 117 -2.23 -15.85 22.33
C GLY A 117 -2.24 -14.57 23.13
N PHE A 118 -3.44 -14.11 23.41
CA PHE A 118 -3.66 -13.01 24.33
C PHE A 118 -5.03 -13.18 25.00
N ALA A 119 -5.25 -12.42 26.07
CA ALA A 119 -6.51 -12.42 26.79
C ALA A 119 -6.95 -10.99 27.11
N PHE A 120 -8.26 -10.76 27.07
CA PHE A 120 -8.88 -9.69 27.86
C PHE A 120 -8.95 -10.18 29.30
N LEU A 121 -8.60 -9.35 30.28
CA LEU A 121 -8.65 -9.73 31.70
C LEU A 121 -9.17 -8.63 32.62
N VAL A 122 -9.69 -9.09 33.75
CA VAL A 122 -9.98 -8.30 34.95
C VAL A 122 -9.12 -8.84 36.09
N ALA A 123 -8.25 -8.00 36.66
CA ALA A 123 -7.30 -8.39 37.70
C ALA A 123 -7.26 -7.39 38.87
N PRO A 124 -6.93 -7.84 40.09
CA PRO A 124 -6.88 -6.96 41.26
C PRO A 124 -5.69 -5.98 41.24
N SER A 125 -4.69 -6.24 40.40
CA SER A 125 -3.47 -5.44 40.26
C SER A 125 -3.01 -5.41 38.80
N ARG A 126 -2.29 -4.34 38.44
CA ARG A 126 -1.54 -4.23 37.18
C ARG A 126 -0.18 -4.92 37.26
N ASP A 127 0.29 -5.21 38.47
CA ASP A 127 1.56 -5.94 38.68
C ASP A 127 1.34 -7.43 38.42
N LEU A 128 1.73 -7.86 37.22
CA LEU A 128 1.79 -9.26 36.79
C LEU A 128 3.25 -9.72 36.62
N SER A 129 4.20 -9.12 37.35
CA SER A 129 5.63 -9.43 37.23
C SER A 129 5.94 -10.92 37.45
N GLY A 130 5.23 -11.55 38.39
CA GLY A 130 5.34 -12.98 38.71
C GLY A 130 4.70 -13.95 37.70
N ALA A 131 3.99 -13.44 36.69
CA ALA A 131 3.42 -14.27 35.63
C ALA A 131 4.51 -14.70 34.63
N MET A 132 4.33 -15.89 34.05
CA MET A 132 5.24 -16.45 33.06
C MET A 132 4.77 -16.15 31.63
N PRO A 133 5.71 -16.10 30.67
CA PRO A 133 5.44 -15.95 29.25
C PRO A 133 4.89 -17.27 28.65
N GLN A 134 4.93 -17.40 27.32
CA GLN A 134 4.51 -18.58 26.56
C GLN A 134 3.07 -19.01 26.90
N GLN A 135 2.88 -20.29 27.20
CA GLN A 135 1.56 -20.90 27.42
C GLN A 135 0.81 -20.28 28.60
N TYR A 136 1.46 -19.51 29.46
CA TYR A 136 0.80 -18.86 30.59
C TYR A 136 0.15 -17.50 30.25
N LEU A 137 0.24 -17.06 28.99
CA LEU A 137 -0.36 -15.83 28.44
C LEU A 137 -0.01 -14.55 29.21
N GLY A 138 1.03 -14.57 30.04
CA GLY A 138 1.38 -13.46 30.93
C GLY A 138 0.42 -13.27 32.10
N MET A 139 -0.50 -14.21 32.38
CA MET A 139 -1.51 -14.09 33.44
C MET A 139 -1.15 -14.86 34.70
N PHE A 140 -0.57 -16.06 34.55
CA PHE A 140 -0.28 -16.97 35.65
C PHE A 140 1.15 -17.50 35.58
N ASN A 141 1.51 -18.36 36.53
CA ASN A 141 2.74 -19.17 36.47
C ASN A 141 2.43 -20.61 36.90
N ALA A 142 3.44 -21.49 36.87
CA ALA A 142 3.27 -22.90 37.19
C ALA A 142 2.70 -23.16 38.59
N SER A 143 2.93 -22.26 39.54
CA SER A 143 2.45 -22.38 40.92
C SER A 143 1.14 -21.65 41.20
N SER A 144 0.83 -20.60 40.43
CA SER A 144 -0.39 -19.81 40.62
C SER A 144 -1.54 -20.26 39.73
N ASN A 145 -1.30 -21.00 38.64
CA ASN A 145 -2.37 -21.50 37.78
C ASN A 145 -3.36 -22.38 38.57
N GLY A 146 -4.61 -21.95 38.69
CA GLY A 146 -5.65 -22.60 39.49
C GLY A 146 -5.79 -22.08 40.92
N ASP A 147 -4.96 -21.12 41.37
CA ASP A 147 -5.04 -20.55 42.71
C ASP A 147 -6.20 -19.53 42.83
N PRO A 148 -7.24 -19.78 43.65
CA PRO A 148 -8.35 -18.85 43.82
C PRO A 148 -7.95 -17.49 44.39
N ARG A 149 -6.74 -17.35 44.97
CA ARG A 149 -6.20 -16.07 45.44
C ARG A 149 -5.81 -15.13 44.31
N ASN A 150 -5.66 -15.62 43.08
CA ASN A 150 -5.35 -14.79 41.92
C ASN A 150 -6.39 -13.70 41.69
N ARG A 151 -7.67 -14.03 41.86
CA ARG A 151 -8.82 -13.14 41.61
C ARG A 151 -8.83 -12.58 40.19
N VAL A 152 -8.46 -13.42 39.22
CA VAL A 152 -8.38 -13.08 37.80
C VAL A 152 -9.52 -13.74 37.05
N PHE A 153 -10.24 -12.94 36.28
CA PHE A 153 -11.14 -13.38 35.22
C PHE A 153 -10.54 -13.01 33.88
N ALA A 154 -10.60 -13.90 32.90
CA ALA A 154 -10.13 -13.61 31.56
C ALA A 154 -10.98 -14.27 30.46
N VAL A 155 -10.90 -13.69 29.26
CA VAL A 155 -11.34 -14.33 28.01
C VAL A 155 -10.12 -14.42 27.10
N GLU A 156 -9.63 -15.63 26.90
CA GLU A 156 -8.42 -15.91 26.13
C GLU A 156 -8.72 -16.21 24.65
N PHE A 157 -7.73 -15.95 23.82
CA PHE A 157 -7.70 -16.25 22.38
C PHE A 157 -6.42 -17.02 22.11
N ASP A 158 -6.49 -18.33 22.29
CA ASP A 158 -5.33 -19.22 22.25
C ASP A 158 -5.13 -19.83 20.86
N THR A 159 -3.88 -19.80 20.42
CA THR A 159 -3.40 -20.24 19.10
C THR A 159 -2.51 -21.49 19.18
N VAL A 160 -2.35 -22.05 20.37
CA VAL A 160 -1.60 -23.25 20.69
C VAL A 160 -2.53 -24.22 21.41
N ARG A 161 -2.21 -25.51 21.34
CA ARG A 161 -2.91 -26.53 22.12
C ARG A 161 -1.96 -27.06 23.17
N ASN A 162 -2.22 -26.72 24.42
CA ASN A 162 -1.54 -27.16 25.61
C ASN A 162 -2.37 -28.26 26.32
N PRO A 163 -2.00 -29.54 26.20
CA PRO A 163 -2.72 -30.63 26.85
C PRO A 163 -2.81 -30.47 28.37
N GLU A 164 -1.82 -29.82 29.00
CA GLU A 164 -1.80 -29.52 30.43
C GLU A 164 -2.90 -28.55 30.88
N PHE A 165 -3.46 -27.74 29.97
CA PHE A 165 -4.57 -26.82 30.22
C PHE A 165 -5.90 -27.34 29.66
N ALA A 166 -5.91 -28.57 29.14
CA ALA A 166 -7.08 -29.23 28.56
C ALA A 166 -7.61 -28.53 27.29
N ASP A 167 -6.74 -27.85 26.54
CA ASP A 167 -7.10 -27.13 25.32
C ASP A 167 -7.79 -28.04 24.30
N ILE A 168 -8.93 -27.54 23.81
CA ILE A 168 -9.77 -28.26 22.85
C ILE A 168 -9.13 -28.33 21.45
N ASN A 169 -8.35 -27.32 21.06
CA ASN A 169 -7.57 -27.24 19.83
C ASN A 169 -6.64 -26.00 19.88
N ASN A 170 -5.89 -25.74 18.82
CA ASN A 170 -4.94 -24.64 18.70
C ASN A 170 -5.54 -23.36 18.06
N ASN A 171 -6.87 -23.18 18.16
CA ASN A 171 -7.58 -22.04 17.60
C ASN A 171 -8.89 -21.86 18.37
N HIS A 172 -8.81 -21.48 19.64
CA HIS A 172 -9.96 -21.45 20.53
C HIS A 172 -10.08 -20.15 21.32
N VAL A 173 -11.30 -19.91 21.81
CA VAL A 173 -11.64 -18.85 22.75
C VAL A 173 -12.06 -19.50 24.05
N GLY A 174 -11.44 -19.12 25.15
CA GLY A 174 -11.65 -19.68 26.49
C GLY A 174 -12.18 -18.64 27.47
N VAL A 175 -12.98 -19.07 28.44
CA VAL A 175 -13.36 -18.26 29.62
C VAL A 175 -12.65 -18.80 30.84
N ASP A 176 -11.75 -17.99 31.40
CA ASP A 176 -10.81 -18.41 32.42
C ASP A 176 -11.13 -17.76 33.76
N VAL A 177 -11.03 -18.57 34.80
CA VAL A 177 -11.27 -18.14 36.18
C VAL A 177 -10.13 -18.68 37.03
N ASN A 178 -9.17 -17.79 37.35
CA ASN A 178 -7.96 -18.09 38.11
C ASN A 178 -7.05 -19.20 37.52
N SER A 179 -7.36 -19.72 36.34
CA SER A 179 -6.75 -20.90 35.73
C SER A 179 -6.86 -20.81 34.21
N LEU A 180 -5.84 -21.30 33.49
CA LEU A 180 -5.86 -21.51 32.03
C LEU A 180 -6.66 -22.73 31.61
N ASN A 181 -7.08 -23.58 32.55
CA ASN A 181 -8.11 -24.56 32.25
C ASN A 181 -9.46 -23.86 32.22
N SER A 182 -9.93 -23.51 31.02
CA SER A 182 -11.12 -22.70 30.82
C SER A 182 -12.38 -23.35 31.41
N SER A 183 -13.21 -22.53 32.04
CA SER A 183 -14.56 -22.92 32.49
C SER A 183 -15.49 -23.27 31.33
N ALA A 184 -15.25 -22.66 30.16
CA ALA A 184 -15.84 -23.04 28.88
C ALA A 184 -14.91 -22.59 27.75
N ALA A 185 -14.85 -23.38 26.68
CA ALA A 185 -14.07 -23.06 25.49
C ALA A 185 -14.83 -23.44 24.22
N ALA A 186 -14.58 -22.71 23.14
CA ALA A 186 -15.09 -23.02 21.81
C ALA A 186 -14.05 -22.71 20.73
N THR A 187 -14.06 -23.47 19.63
CA THR A 187 -13.24 -23.15 18.45
C THR A 187 -13.57 -21.74 17.98
N ALA A 188 -12.56 -20.91 17.69
CA ALA A 188 -12.78 -19.55 17.24
C ALA A 188 -13.60 -19.52 15.94
N GLY A 189 -14.67 -18.71 15.95
CA GLY A 189 -15.65 -18.67 14.87
C GLY A 189 -16.92 -17.97 15.28
N TYR A 190 -17.92 -18.00 14.40
CA TYR A 190 -19.22 -17.37 14.62
C TYR A 190 -20.33 -18.13 13.93
N TYR A 191 -21.55 -18.00 14.41
CA TYR A 191 -22.72 -18.54 13.72
C TYR A 191 -23.28 -17.50 12.76
N ASP A 192 -23.46 -17.88 11.50
CA ASP A 192 -24.08 -17.01 10.50
C ASP A 192 -25.58 -16.88 10.79
N ASP A 193 -26.07 -15.64 10.93
CA ASP A 193 -27.45 -15.35 11.33
C ASP A 193 -28.50 -15.83 10.31
N ALA A 194 -28.13 -15.99 9.04
CA ALA A 194 -29.05 -16.39 7.97
C ALA A 194 -29.16 -17.91 7.83
N THR A 195 -28.04 -18.61 8.00
CA THR A 195 -27.92 -20.05 7.78
C THR A 195 -27.84 -20.87 9.07
N ALA A 196 -27.62 -20.21 10.20
CA ALA A 196 -27.26 -20.82 11.50
C ALA A 196 -26.00 -21.71 11.45
N ALA A 197 -25.23 -21.67 10.36
CA ALA A 197 -24.04 -22.48 10.18
C ALA A 197 -22.86 -21.86 10.93
N PHE A 198 -22.06 -22.70 11.57
CA PHE A 198 -20.82 -22.27 12.19
C PHE A 198 -19.76 -21.94 11.12
N GLN A 199 -19.24 -20.72 11.16
CA GLN A 199 -18.18 -20.19 10.32
C GLN A 199 -16.88 -20.15 11.13
N ASN A 200 -15.91 -20.96 10.74
CA ASN A 200 -14.61 -21.01 11.41
C ASN A 200 -13.82 -19.72 11.15
N LEU A 201 -13.21 -19.17 12.20
CA LEU A 201 -12.26 -18.07 12.11
C LEU A 201 -10.89 -18.54 12.61
N SER A 202 -9.89 -18.45 11.74
CA SER A 202 -8.50 -18.66 12.15
C SER A 202 -7.97 -17.40 12.82
N LEU A 203 -7.70 -17.47 14.13
CA LEU A 203 -7.18 -16.36 14.94
C LEU A 203 -5.91 -15.76 14.34
N ILE A 204 -5.11 -16.58 13.64
CA ILE A 204 -3.82 -16.22 13.02
C ILE A 204 -3.94 -15.78 11.55
N SER A 205 -5.17 -15.54 11.08
CA SER A 205 -5.47 -15.12 9.69
C SER A 205 -4.89 -13.75 9.30
N ARG A 206 -4.32 -13.01 10.26
CA ARG A 206 -3.82 -11.63 10.11
C ARG A 206 -4.92 -10.62 9.76
N GLN A 207 -6.18 -11.03 9.80
CA GLN A 207 -7.33 -10.16 9.58
C GLN A 207 -7.87 -9.65 10.91
N PRO A 208 -8.33 -8.39 10.98
CA PRO A 208 -8.99 -7.87 12.16
C PRO A 208 -10.27 -8.65 12.48
N MET A 209 -10.43 -9.03 13.74
CA MET A 209 -11.62 -9.67 14.29
C MET A 209 -12.18 -8.80 15.41
N GLN A 210 -13.50 -8.84 15.60
CA GLN A 210 -14.19 -8.13 16.66
C GLN A 210 -14.80 -9.11 17.65
N VAL A 211 -14.74 -8.75 18.93
CA VAL A 211 -15.21 -9.57 20.05
C VAL A 211 -16.14 -8.72 20.91
N TRP A 212 -17.19 -9.36 21.41
CA TRP A 212 -18.05 -8.87 22.48
C TRP A 212 -17.98 -9.83 23.65
N VAL A 213 -17.68 -9.31 24.84
CA VAL A 213 -17.74 -10.05 26.10
C VAL A 213 -18.72 -9.33 27.00
N ASP A 214 -19.80 -10.02 27.37
CA ASP A 214 -20.80 -9.51 28.30
C ASP A 214 -20.86 -10.38 29.53
N TYR A 215 -20.97 -9.72 30.69
CA TYR A 215 -21.30 -10.36 31.95
C TYR A 215 -22.68 -9.88 32.41
N ASP A 216 -23.60 -10.83 32.59
CA ASP A 216 -24.88 -10.60 33.25
C ASP A 216 -24.78 -11.04 34.71
N ALA A 217 -24.78 -10.05 35.62
CA ALA A 217 -24.71 -10.29 37.05
C ALA A 217 -25.95 -11.00 37.61
N ALA A 218 -27.14 -10.77 37.03
CA ALA A 218 -28.37 -11.40 37.50
C ALA A 218 -28.42 -12.89 37.14
N ALA A 219 -27.92 -13.24 35.94
CA ALA A 219 -27.80 -14.63 35.50
C ALA A 219 -26.52 -15.34 35.99
N ALA A 220 -25.55 -14.56 36.50
CA ALA A 220 -24.17 -14.99 36.75
C ALA A 220 -23.57 -15.67 35.51
N GLU A 221 -23.68 -15.00 34.36
CA GLU A 221 -23.40 -15.58 33.05
C GLU A 221 -22.45 -14.70 32.25
N VAL A 222 -21.43 -15.32 31.66
CA VAL A 222 -20.51 -14.71 30.71
C VAL A 222 -20.88 -15.20 29.32
N THR A 223 -21.11 -14.26 28.41
CA THR A 223 -21.37 -14.52 27.00
C THR A 223 -20.28 -13.91 26.14
N VAL A 224 -19.70 -14.70 25.25
CA VAL A 224 -18.69 -14.26 24.29
C VAL A 224 -19.21 -14.46 22.87
N ALA A 225 -19.13 -13.42 22.06
CA ALA A 225 -19.37 -13.48 20.63
C ALA A 225 -18.16 -12.92 19.89
N MET A 226 -17.89 -13.41 18.68
CA MET A 226 -16.86 -12.86 17.80
C MET A 226 -17.31 -12.88 16.35
N ALA A 227 -16.69 -12.07 15.50
CA ALA A 227 -16.94 -12.02 14.05
C ALA A 227 -15.75 -11.34 13.35
N PRO A 228 -15.63 -11.39 12.01
CA PRO A 228 -14.72 -10.50 11.29
C PRO A 228 -15.00 -9.03 11.65
N ALA A 229 -13.98 -8.19 11.73
CA ALA A 229 -14.21 -6.79 12.09
C ALA A 229 -15.15 -6.11 11.08
N ARG A 230 -15.98 -5.17 11.58
CA ARG A 230 -17.03 -4.44 10.83
C ARG A 230 -18.27 -5.25 10.51
N TRP A 231 -18.30 -6.55 10.84
CA TRP A 231 -19.53 -7.33 10.76
C TRP A 231 -20.41 -7.04 11.99
N PRO A 232 -21.75 -7.13 11.85
CA PRO A 232 -22.63 -7.01 12.99
C PRO A 232 -22.35 -8.13 14.01
N ARG A 233 -22.67 -7.86 15.28
CA ARG A 233 -22.62 -8.87 16.33
C ARG A 233 -23.54 -10.04 15.96
N PRO A 234 -23.04 -11.30 15.94
CA PRO A 234 -23.89 -12.47 15.72
C PRO A 234 -24.97 -12.61 16.78
N LYS A 235 -26.16 -13.06 16.40
CA LYS A 235 -27.28 -13.29 17.34
C LYS A 235 -27.01 -14.47 18.26
N THR A 236 -26.40 -15.52 17.71
CA THR A 236 -25.98 -16.69 18.48
C THR A 236 -24.55 -16.46 18.97
N PRO A 237 -24.31 -16.42 20.28
CA PRO A 237 -22.96 -16.26 20.81
C PRO A 237 -22.07 -17.45 20.47
N LEU A 238 -20.76 -17.24 20.50
CA LEU A 238 -19.78 -18.30 20.32
C LEU A 238 -19.83 -19.27 21.50
N LEU A 239 -19.85 -18.73 22.72
CA LEU A 239 -19.98 -19.51 23.95
C LEU A 239 -20.68 -18.70 25.04
N THR A 240 -21.32 -19.43 25.94
CA THR A 240 -21.99 -18.91 27.13
C THR A 240 -21.69 -19.84 28.29
N THR A 241 -21.31 -19.29 29.45
CA THR A 241 -21.00 -20.08 30.64
C THR A 241 -21.42 -19.37 31.92
N ARG A 242 -21.83 -20.14 32.93
CA ARG A 242 -22.23 -19.60 34.23
C ARG A 242 -21.03 -19.47 35.14
N VAL A 243 -20.64 -18.23 35.43
CA VAL A 243 -19.56 -17.88 36.34
C VAL A 243 -20.03 -16.74 37.23
N ASN A 244 -20.04 -16.97 38.54
CA ASN A 244 -20.32 -15.90 39.49
C ASN A 244 -19.08 -15.05 39.72
N LEU A 245 -18.91 -13.97 38.95
CA LEU A 245 -17.73 -13.11 39.07
C LEU A 245 -17.64 -12.38 40.42
N SER A 246 -18.72 -12.32 41.21
CA SER A 246 -18.69 -11.77 42.58
C SER A 246 -17.82 -12.60 43.54
N THR A 247 -17.52 -13.86 43.21
CA THR A 247 -16.58 -14.68 44.00
C THR A 247 -15.13 -14.56 43.53
N VAL A 248 -14.88 -13.82 42.44
CA VAL A 248 -13.58 -13.74 41.76
C VAL A 248 -13.05 -12.31 41.80
N ILE A 249 -13.83 -11.36 41.31
CA ILE A 249 -13.42 -9.97 41.09
C ILE A 249 -13.59 -9.18 42.40
N ALA A 250 -12.57 -8.40 42.76
CA ALA A 250 -12.63 -7.49 43.90
C ALA A 250 -13.51 -6.26 43.60
N ASP A 251 -13.90 -5.52 44.65
CA ASP A 251 -14.73 -4.32 44.52
C ASP A 251 -14.20 -3.31 43.49
N ALA A 252 -12.88 -3.13 43.47
CA ALA A 252 -12.16 -2.38 42.43
C ALA A 252 -11.11 -3.29 41.78
N ALA A 253 -11.07 -3.30 40.45
CA ALA A 253 -10.15 -4.13 39.68
C ALA A 253 -9.76 -3.44 38.37
N TYR A 254 -8.63 -3.82 37.79
CA TYR A 254 -8.13 -3.29 36.53
C TYR A 254 -8.61 -4.13 35.37
N VAL A 255 -9.07 -3.47 34.31
CA VAL A 255 -9.42 -4.10 33.04
C VAL A 255 -8.31 -3.85 32.03
N GLY A 256 -7.99 -4.86 31.22
CA GLY A 256 -6.89 -4.75 30.28
C GLY A 256 -6.70 -5.98 29.42
N PHE A 257 -5.51 -6.05 28.84
CA PHE A 257 -5.07 -7.16 28.00
C PHE A 257 -3.73 -7.70 28.47
N SER A 258 -3.55 -9.02 28.35
CA SER A 258 -2.31 -9.73 28.61
C SER A 258 -1.95 -10.56 27.39
N SER A 259 -0.68 -10.62 27.04
CA SER A 259 -0.17 -11.51 26.00
C SER A 259 1.24 -11.96 26.36
N ALA A 260 1.64 -13.10 25.81
CA ALA A 260 3.00 -13.59 25.92
C ALA A 260 3.57 -13.95 24.55
N SER A 261 4.88 -13.76 24.41
CA SER A 261 5.64 -14.26 23.28
C SER A 261 6.29 -15.61 23.61
N SER A 262 6.80 -16.26 22.57
CA SER A 262 7.58 -17.48 22.62
C SER A 262 8.65 -17.40 21.53
N ILE A 263 9.25 -18.52 21.14
CA ILE A 263 10.29 -18.59 20.10
C ILE A 263 9.78 -18.26 18.68
N VAL A 264 8.45 -18.20 18.48
CA VAL A 264 7.83 -17.84 17.21
C VAL A 264 7.47 -16.36 17.23
N LEU A 265 7.94 -15.61 16.23
CA LEU A 265 7.61 -14.19 16.09
C LEU A 265 6.14 -14.03 15.72
N CYS A 266 5.32 -13.69 16.72
CA CYS A 266 3.91 -13.41 16.57
C CYS A 266 3.56 -12.09 17.25
N LYS A 267 2.77 -11.26 16.56
CA LYS A 267 2.38 -9.93 17.05
C LYS A 267 0.92 -9.93 17.41
N HIS A 268 0.62 -9.56 18.65
CA HIS A 268 -0.74 -9.45 19.15
C HIS A 268 -1.13 -7.97 19.19
N TYR A 269 -2.08 -7.59 18.32
CA TYR A 269 -2.55 -6.21 18.22
C TYR A 269 -3.97 -6.07 18.74
N VAL A 270 -4.21 -5.01 19.50
CA VAL A 270 -5.55 -4.45 19.71
C VAL A 270 -5.64 -3.15 18.92
N LEU A 271 -6.68 -3.02 18.11
CA LEU A 271 -6.90 -1.89 17.21
C LEU A 271 -7.84 -0.86 17.83
N SER A 272 -8.81 -1.32 18.63
CA SER A 272 -9.78 -0.48 19.33
C SER A 272 -10.43 -1.25 20.46
N TRP A 273 -10.94 -0.54 21.46
CA TRP A 273 -11.51 -1.12 22.67
C TRP A 273 -12.52 -0.18 23.33
N SER A 274 -13.65 -0.71 23.77
CA SER A 274 -14.69 -0.01 24.52
C SER A 274 -15.16 -0.86 25.68
N PHE A 275 -15.60 -0.21 26.75
CA PHE A 275 -16.06 -0.86 27.96
C PHE A 275 -17.19 -0.04 28.58
N ARG A 276 -18.14 -0.74 29.22
CA ARG A 276 -19.21 -0.14 30.02
C ARG A 276 -19.53 -1.02 31.22
N LEU A 277 -19.56 -0.42 32.40
CA LEU A 277 -20.09 -1.01 33.62
C LEU A 277 -21.55 -0.60 33.86
N GLY A 278 -22.33 -1.46 34.51
CA GLY A 278 -23.70 -1.17 34.93
C GLY A 278 -24.77 -1.70 33.97
N GLY A 279 -24.39 -2.59 33.04
CA GLY A 279 -25.27 -3.17 32.05
C GLY A 279 -25.46 -2.31 30.79
N GLY A 280 -26.13 -2.90 29.80
CA GLY A 280 -26.21 -2.38 28.43
C GLY A 280 -24.98 -2.75 27.60
N ALA A 281 -25.02 -2.42 26.31
CA ALA A 281 -23.89 -2.65 25.41
C ALA A 281 -22.78 -1.63 25.63
N ALA A 282 -21.52 -2.07 25.49
CA ALA A 282 -20.39 -1.15 25.40
C ALA A 282 -20.60 -0.16 24.23
N PRO A 283 -20.04 1.07 24.32
CA PRO A 283 -20.18 2.04 23.25
C PRO A 283 -19.70 1.51 21.90
N ALA A 284 -20.36 1.94 20.83
CA ALA A 284 -20.00 1.53 19.49
C ALA A 284 -18.61 2.08 19.11
N LEU A 285 -17.80 1.22 18.48
CA LEU A 285 -16.48 1.57 17.96
C LEU A 285 -16.62 2.31 16.61
N ASP A 286 -15.81 3.35 16.40
CA ASP A 286 -15.71 4.05 15.12
C ASP A 286 -14.81 3.30 14.15
N TYR A 287 -15.40 2.41 13.36
CA TYR A 287 -14.66 1.59 12.39
C TYR A 287 -13.93 2.40 11.32
N ALA A 288 -14.29 3.68 11.09
CA ALA A 288 -13.59 4.52 10.13
C ALA A 288 -12.20 4.95 10.66
N LYS A 289 -12.02 4.97 11.98
CA LYS A 289 -10.77 5.35 12.65
C LYS A 289 -9.83 4.19 12.95
N LEU A 290 -10.26 2.95 12.72
CA LEU A 290 -9.44 1.77 12.99
C LEU A 290 -8.01 1.90 12.41
N PRO A 291 -6.98 1.78 13.25
CA PRO A 291 -5.59 1.75 12.80
C PRO A 291 -5.33 0.66 11.76
N LYS A 292 -4.43 0.93 10.82
CA LYS A 292 -4.07 -0.03 9.77
C LYS A 292 -3.02 -1.01 10.30
N LEU A 293 -3.29 -2.30 10.15
CA LEU A 293 -2.30 -3.34 10.42
C LEU A 293 -1.07 -3.21 9.50
N PRO A 294 0.13 -3.53 10.00
CA PRO A 294 1.32 -3.60 9.17
C PRO A 294 1.16 -4.70 8.11
N ARG A 295 1.60 -4.41 6.88
CA ARG A 295 1.60 -5.40 5.80
C ARG A 295 2.80 -6.33 5.95
N ILE A 296 2.55 -7.63 6.06
CA ILE A 296 3.57 -8.67 6.02
C ILE A 296 3.54 -9.34 4.64
N GLY A 297 4.71 -9.47 4.02
CA GLY A 297 4.89 -10.07 2.70
C GLY A 297 5.36 -9.08 1.63
N PRO A 298 5.75 -9.58 0.44
CA PRO A 298 6.24 -8.74 -0.63
C PRO A 298 5.15 -7.76 -1.07
N LYS A 299 5.53 -6.50 -1.34
CA LYS A 299 4.60 -5.52 -1.91
C LYS A 299 3.99 -6.11 -3.19
N PRO A 300 2.67 -6.01 -3.40
CA PRO A 300 2.08 -6.47 -4.65
C PRO A 300 2.79 -5.76 -5.81
N ARG A 301 3.41 -6.54 -6.71
CA ARG A 301 4.02 -5.98 -7.92
C ARG A 301 2.93 -5.24 -8.68
N SER A 302 3.22 -3.99 -9.07
CA SER A 302 2.28 -3.19 -9.84
C SER A 302 1.89 -3.93 -11.12
N LYS A 303 0.60 -4.23 -11.28
CA LYS A 303 0.06 -4.84 -12.53
C LYS A 303 0.34 -3.95 -13.74
N ALA A 304 0.57 -2.65 -13.54
CA ALA A 304 0.94 -1.73 -14.60
C ALA A 304 2.26 -2.10 -15.27
N LEU A 305 3.27 -2.59 -14.52
CA LEU A 305 4.55 -2.98 -15.11
C LEU A 305 4.41 -4.27 -15.93
N THR A 306 3.60 -5.22 -15.45
CA THR A 306 3.31 -6.49 -16.15
C THR A 306 2.55 -6.28 -17.44
N VAL A 307 1.69 -5.25 -17.52
CA VAL A 307 0.91 -4.94 -18.74
C VAL A 307 1.65 -3.97 -19.66
N ALA A 308 2.30 -2.93 -19.12
CA ALA A 308 2.96 -1.90 -19.92
C ALA A 308 4.23 -2.43 -20.61
N LEU A 309 4.96 -3.35 -19.98
CA LEU A 309 6.21 -3.88 -20.56
C LEU A 309 5.98 -4.69 -21.85
N PRO A 310 5.02 -5.64 -21.93
CA PRO A 310 4.67 -6.30 -23.18
C PRO A 310 4.19 -5.33 -24.26
N ILE A 311 3.37 -4.34 -23.89
CA ILE A 311 2.86 -3.35 -24.86
C ILE A 311 4.02 -2.54 -25.44
N ALA A 312 4.93 -2.04 -24.60
CA ALA A 312 6.09 -1.28 -25.04
C ALA A 312 7.03 -2.11 -25.92
N THR A 313 7.30 -3.37 -25.57
CA THR A 313 8.14 -4.24 -26.40
C THR A 313 7.48 -4.59 -27.73
N THR A 314 6.17 -4.85 -27.76
CA THR A 314 5.44 -5.06 -29.02
C THR A 314 5.52 -3.85 -29.93
N VAL A 315 5.31 -2.63 -29.40
CA VAL A 315 5.42 -1.40 -30.19
C VAL A 315 6.84 -1.22 -30.75
N ILE A 316 7.88 -1.42 -29.94
CA ILE A 316 9.27 -1.29 -30.39
C ILE A 316 9.59 -2.28 -31.52
N VAL A 317 9.19 -3.54 -31.38
CA VAL A 317 9.42 -4.58 -32.40
C VAL A 317 8.70 -4.24 -33.71
N LEU A 318 7.42 -3.85 -33.64
CA LEU A 318 6.67 -3.45 -34.83
C LEU A 318 7.30 -2.25 -35.52
N THR A 319 7.79 -1.27 -34.75
CA THR A 319 8.46 -0.09 -35.30
C THR A 319 9.77 -0.46 -36.00
N ALA A 320 10.58 -1.33 -35.39
CA ALA A 320 11.83 -1.80 -35.97
C ALA A 320 11.61 -2.60 -37.26
N VAL A 321 10.59 -3.47 -37.29
CA VAL A 321 10.20 -4.22 -38.50
C VAL A 321 9.75 -3.28 -39.61
N ALA A 322 8.92 -2.28 -39.29
CA ALA A 322 8.46 -1.29 -40.27
C ALA A 322 9.64 -0.48 -40.85
N VAL A 323 10.57 -0.03 -40.00
CA VAL A 323 11.79 0.68 -40.44
C VAL A 323 12.66 -0.23 -41.31
N GLY A 324 12.91 -1.48 -40.88
CA GLY A 324 13.67 -2.46 -41.66
C GLY A 324 13.06 -2.71 -43.04
N PHE A 325 11.74 -2.82 -43.12
CA PHE A 325 11.01 -2.97 -44.37
C PHE A 325 11.13 -1.75 -45.30
N VAL A 326 11.04 -0.53 -44.73
CA VAL A 326 11.25 0.72 -45.50
C VAL A 326 12.68 0.78 -46.03
N LEU A 327 13.68 0.46 -45.21
CA LEU A 327 15.08 0.44 -45.61
C LEU A 327 15.36 -0.63 -46.68
N LEU A 328 14.76 -1.81 -46.57
CA LEU A 328 14.87 -2.87 -47.57
C LEU A 328 14.24 -2.43 -48.90
N ARG A 329 13.04 -1.82 -48.86
CA ARG A 329 12.38 -1.26 -50.05
C ARG A 329 13.19 -0.14 -50.69
N GLN A 330 13.82 0.73 -49.90
CA GLN A 330 14.72 1.75 -50.43
C GLN A 330 15.95 1.11 -51.07
N ARG A 331 16.59 0.12 -50.43
CA ARG A 331 17.74 -0.59 -51.02
C ARG A 331 17.39 -1.29 -52.33
N LEU A 332 16.25 -1.97 -52.40
CA LEU A 332 15.79 -2.62 -53.63
C LEU A 332 15.43 -1.61 -54.74
N LYS A 333 14.87 -0.45 -54.39
CA LYS A 333 14.51 0.61 -55.34
C LYS A 333 15.73 1.40 -55.88
N TYR A 334 16.82 1.46 -55.11
CA TYR A 334 18.07 2.14 -55.47
C TYR A 334 19.22 1.18 -55.85
N ALA A 335 18.95 -0.13 -55.93
CA ALA A 335 19.87 -1.10 -56.53
C ALA A 335 19.87 -0.89 -58.06
N GLU A 336 20.64 0.09 -58.52
CA GLU A 336 20.85 0.36 -59.94
C GLU A 336 21.75 -0.73 -60.54
N LEU A 337 21.22 -1.47 -61.52
CA LEU A 337 21.96 -2.37 -62.41
C LEU A 337 23.11 -1.60 -63.07
N ARG A 338 24.32 -1.86 -62.61
CA ARG A 338 25.54 -1.45 -63.29
C ARG A 338 25.76 -2.47 -64.41
N GLU A 339 25.39 -2.12 -65.63
CA GLU A 339 25.54 -3.02 -66.78
C GLU A 339 27.03 -3.25 -67.09
N ASP A 340 27.37 -4.50 -67.41
CA ASP A 340 28.75 -5.00 -67.50
C ASP A 340 29.66 -4.22 -68.47
N TRP A 341 29.08 -3.51 -69.46
CA TRP A 341 29.85 -2.69 -70.41
C TRP A 341 30.53 -1.47 -69.76
N GLU A 342 30.08 -1.00 -68.58
CA GLU A 342 30.68 0.14 -67.88
C GLU A 342 32.04 -0.19 -67.22
N VAL A 343 32.42 -1.48 -67.12
CA VAL A 343 33.68 -1.94 -66.50
C VAL A 343 34.80 -2.11 -67.53
N GLU A 344 34.47 -2.39 -68.79
CA GLU A 344 35.46 -2.90 -69.76
C GLU A 344 35.83 -1.89 -70.88
N PHE A 345 35.05 -0.81 -71.10
CA PHE A 345 35.21 0.01 -72.33
C PHE A 345 35.10 1.55 -72.25
N GLY A 346 35.24 2.25 -71.10
CA GLY A 346 35.02 3.71 -71.03
C GLY A 346 36.20 4.60 -70.57
N PRO A 347 36.47 5.78 -71.18
CA PRO A 347 37.25 6.86 -70.56
C PRO A 347 36.62 7.36 -69.24
N HIS A 348 37.33 8.20 -68.47
CA HIS A 348 36.99 8.57 -67.10
C HIS A 348 35.54 9.07 -66.94
N ARG A 349 34.77 8.50 -66.00
CA ARG A 349 33.39 8.92 -65.75
C ARG A 349 33.37 10.16 -64.85
N PHE A 350 32.86 11.26 -65.37
CA PHE A 350 32.66 12.49 -64.60
C PHE A 350 31.33 12.47 -63.85
N ALA A 351 31.31 13.04 -62.64
CA ALA A 351 30.06 13.28 -61.94
C ALA A 351 29.30 14.43 -62.63
N PHE A 352 27.98 14.30 -62.76
CA PHE A 352 27.14 15.33 -63.40
C PHE A 352 27.30 16.69 -62.71
N LYS A 353 27.42 16.68 -61.37
CA LYS A 353 27.61 17.89 -60.57
C LYS A 353 28.84 18.68 -61.02
N ASP A 354 29.96 17.99 -61.24
CA ASP A 354 31.21 18.64 -61.61
C ASP A 354 31.13 19.28 -63.01
N LEU A 355 30.42 18.64 -63.96
CA LEU A 355 30.19 19.19 -65.30
C LEU A 355 29.16 20.32 -65.31
N TYR A 356 28.12 20.22 -64.46
CA TYR A 356 27.16 21.30 -64.26
C TYR A 356 27.85 22.54 -63.71
N ASP A 357 28.68 22.38 -62.68
CA ASP A 357 29.45 23.48 -62.09
C ASP A 357 30.49 24.03 -63.09
N ALA A 358 31.20 23.15 -63.80
CA ALA A 358 32.20 23.53 -64.80
C ALA A 358 31.62 24.40 -65.91
N THR A 359 30.42 24.08 -66.40
CA THR A 359 29.73 24.78 -67.49
C THR A 359 28.87 25.95 -66.99
N GLY A 360 28.87 26.25 -65.69
CA GLY A 360 28.01 27.28 -65.09
C GLY A 360 26.52 26.96 -65.20
N GLY A 361 26.16 25.68 -65.24
CA GLY A 361 24.81 25.16 -65.36
C GLY A 361 24.29 25.06 -66.79
N PHE A 362 25.18 24.82 -67.77
CA PHE A 362 24.83 24.76 -69.21
C PHE A 362 24.11 26.01 -69.73
N LYS A 363 24.55 27.20 -69.28
CA LYS A 363 23.97 28.48 -69.71
C LYS A 363 24.46 28.89 -71.10
N ASP A 364 23.64 29.63 -71.85
CA ASP A 364 23.95 30.10 -73.21
C ASP A 364 25.25 30.90 -73.32
N LYS A 365 25.63 31.63 -72.26
CA LYS A 365 26.91 32.36 -72.18
C LYS A 365 28.15 31.48 -72.33
N ARG A 366 28.00 30.17 -72.15
CA ARG A 366 29.06 29.16 -72.30
C ARG A 366 28.85 28.28 -73.53
N LEU A 367 27.81 28.50 -74.34
CA LEU A 367 27.54 27.70 -75.53
C LEU A 367 28.63 27.97 -76.59
N LEU A 368 29.25 26.89 -77.07
CA LEU A 368 30.24 26.89 -78.14
C LEU A 368 29.60 26.61 -79.51
N GLY A 369 28.60 25.73 -79.53
CA GLY A 369 27.89 25.31 -80.74
C GLY A 369 26.66 24.49 -80.41
N ALA A 370 25.68 24.48 -81.32
CA ALA A 370 24.48 23.67 -81.21
C ALA A 370 24.06 23.16 -82.60
N GLY A 371 23.64 21.89 -82.66
CA GLY A 371 23.17 21.25 -83.89
C GLY A 371 22.35 19.99 -83.59
N GLY A 372 22.12 19.17 -84.62
CA GLY A 372 21.27 17.96 -84.50
C GLY A 372 21.76 16.92 -83.48
N PHE A 373 23.06 16.93 -83.17
CA PHE A 373 23.71 16.01 -82.22
C PHE A 373 23.79 16.55 -80.79
N GLY A 374 23.12 17.67 -80.53
CA GLY A 374 23.07 18.32 -79.22
C GLY A 374 23.82 19.65 -79.16
N SER A 375 24.18 20.06 -77.95
CA SER A 375 24.78 21.37 -77.66
C SER A 375 26.11 21.21 -76.94
N VAL A 376 27.12 21.98 -77.34
CA VAL A 376 28.46 21.94 -76.77
C VAL A 376 28.70 23.19 -75.93
N TYR A 377 29.12 23.02 -74.69
CA TYR A 377 29.36 24.11 -73.75
C TYR A 377 30.83 24.15 -73.31
N LYS A 378 31.41 25.34 -73.21
CA LYS A 378 32.71 25.56 -72.59
C LYS A 378 32.58 25.41 -71.08
N GLY A 379 33.43 24.59 -70.48
CA GLY A 379 33.53 24.43 -69.04
C GLY A 379 34.96 24.51 -68.53
N VAL A 380 35.11 24.69 -67.23
CA VAL A 380 36.40 24.57 -66.53
C VAL A 380 36.23 23.57 -65.40
N LEU A 381 36.95 22.43 -65.47
CA LEU A 381 36.79 21.37 -64.49
C LEU A 381 37.21 21.81 -63.08
N PRO A 382 36.39 21.53 -62.04
CA PRO A 382 36.75 21.79 -60.65
C PRO A 382 38.04 21.04 -60.26
N GLY A 383 38.94 21.68 -59.53
CA GLY A 383 40.19 21.08 -59.06
C GLY A 383 41.38 21.23 -60.04
N SER A 384 41.26 20.75 -61.28
CA SER A 384 42.37 20.81 -62.25
C SER A 384 42.47 22.14 -63.01
N ARG A 385 41.40 22.96 -63.00
CA ARG A 385 41.24 24.18 -63.81
C ARG A 385 41.43 23.95 -65.32
N THR A 386 41.26 22.72 -65.79
CA THR A 386 41.35 22.38 -67.22
C THR A 386 40.14 22.89 -67.97
N GLU A 387 40.34 23.59 -69.09
CA GLU A 387 39.26 23.98 -69.99
C GLU A 387 38.78 22.77 -70.79
N VAL A 388 37.47 22.55 -70.81
CA VAL A 388 36.83 21.42 -71.49
C VAL A 388 35.67 21.89 -72.35
N ALA A 389 35.34 21.09 -73.36
CA ALA A 389 34.10 21.21 -74.12
C ALA A 389 33.16 20.07 -73.72
N VAL A 390 32.01 20.39 -73.13
CA VAL A 390 31.02 19.43 -72.68
C VAL A 390 29.88 19.39 -73.69
N LYS A 391 29.82 18.31 -74.47
CA LYS A 391 28.75 18.05 -75.43
C LYS A 391 27.60 17.34 -74.72
N ARG A 392 26.46 18.02 -74.63
CA ARG A 392 25.19 17.48 -74.15
C ARG A 392 24.40 16.94 -75.33
N VAL A 393 24.30 15.62 -75.41
CA VAL A 393 23.62 14.92 -76.52
C VAL A 393 22.11 15.11 -76.39
N SER A 394 21.45 15.43 -77.50
CA SER A 394 19.99 15.57 -77.57
C SER A 394 19.31 14.23 -77.28
N HIS A 395 18.30 14.24 -76.40
CA HIS A 395 17.61 13.04 -75.93
C HIS A 395 16.33 12.74 -76.73
N GLU A 396 16.35 12.92 -78.06
CA GLU A 396 15.13 12.81 -78.87
C GLU A 396 14.84 11.40 -79.42
N SER A 397 15.64 10.36 -79.15
CA SER A 397 15.37 8.99 -79.64
C SER A 397 16.34 7.94 -79.06
N ARG A 398 16.06 6.64 -79.26
CA ARG A 398 17.01 5.52 -79.06
C ARG A 398 18.33 5.71 -79.84
N GLN A 399 18.34 6.61 -80.83
CA GLN A 399 19.49 6.97 -81.64
C GLN A 399 20.56 7.76 -80.86
N GLY A 400 20.18 8.71 -80.00
CA GLY A 400 21.16 9.50 -79.22
C GLY A 400 21.97 8.64 -78.24
N MET A 401 21.37 7.58 -77.69
CA MET A 401 22.09 6.60 -76.86
C MET A 401 23.07 5.75 -77.68
N LYS A 402 22.69 5.35 -78.90
CA LYS A 402 23.57 4.59 -79.79
C LYS A 402 24.78 5.43 -80.21
N GLU A 403 24.56 6.69 -80.56
CA GLU A 403 25.61 7.64 -80.92
C GLU A 403 26.53 7.92 -79.73
N PHE A 404 25.97 8.14 -78.54
CA PHE A 404 26.73 8.29 -77.31
C PHE A 404 27.63 7.08 -77.02
N ILE A 405 27.10 5.86 -77.11
CA ILE A 405 27.88 4.64 -76.89
C ILE A 405 28.96 4.49 -77.97
N ALA A 406 28.63 4.72 -79.24
CA ALA A 406 29.61 4.67 -80.32
C ALA A 406 30.75 5.68 -80.12
N GLU A 407 30.44 6.90 -79.68
CA GLU A 407 31.41 7.95 -79.44
C GLU A 407 32.31 7.61 -78.23
N VAL A 408 31.75 7.09 -77.14
CA VAL A 408 32.51 6.64 -75.96
C VAL A 408 33.44 5.46 -76.28
N VAL A 409 32.94 4.44 -76.99
CA VAL A 409 33.69 3.21 -77.27
C VAL A 409 34.71 3.40 -78.39
N SER A 410 34.35 4.11 -79.46
CA SER A 410 35.21 4.27 -80.65
C SER A 410 36.22 5.41 -80.50
N ILE A 411 35.82 6.59 -79.99
CA ILE A 411 36.72 7.76 -79.89
C ILE A 411 37.50 7.76 -78.57
N GLY A 412 36.96 7.13 -77.52
CA GLY A 412 37.61 7.08 -76.20
C GLY A 412 39.03 6.49 -76.18
N ARG A 413 39.44 5.74 -77.21
CA ARG A 413 40.78 5.14 -77.35
C ARG A 413 41.65 5.77 -78.44
N ILE A 414 41.12 6.70 -79.23
CA ILE A 414 41.86 7.31 -80.33
C ILE A 414 42.54 8.59 -79.82
N ARG A 415 43.88 8.59 -79.84
CA ARG A 415 44.68 9.80 -79.64
C ARG A 415 45.38 10.14 -80.95
N HIS A 416 44.97 11.22 -81.60
CA HIS A 416 45.60 11.66 -82.85
C HIS A 416 45.73 13.17 -82.87
N ARG A 417 46.84 13.69 -83.43
CA ARG A 417 47.17 15.12 -83.45
C ARG A 417 46.10 16.00 -84.12
N ASN A 418 45.28 15.40 -84.99
CA ASN A 418 44.22 16.08 -85.73
C ASN A 418 42.80 15.72 -85.25
N LEU A 419 42.63 15.07 -84.10
CA LEU A 419 41.33 14.73 -83.52
C LEU A 419 41.23 15.29 -82.10
N VAL A 420 40.04 15.80 -81.75
CA VAL A 420 39.77 16.29 -80.39
C VAL A 420 39.69 15.11 -79.43
N GLN A 421 40.47 15.16 -78.36
CA GLN A 421 40.52 14.08 -77.38
C GLN A 421 39.24 14.02 -76.54
N LEU A 422 38.58 12.86 -76.53
CA LEU A 422 37.55 12.54 -75.54
C LEU A 422 38.23 12.23 -74.20
N LEU A 423 37.94 13.04 -73.19
CA LEU A 423 38.46 12.91 -71.82
C LEU A 423 37.63 11.98 -70.97
N GLY A 424 36.32 11.93 -71.24
CA GLY A 424 35.40 11.18 -70.42
C GLY A 424 33.95 11.42 -70.78
N TYR A 425 33.06 10.87 -69.96
CA TYR A 425 31.62 11.00 -70.17
C TYR A 425 30.87 11.06 -68.84
N CYS A 426 29.63 11.53 -68.88
CA CYS A 426 28.69 11.46 -67.77
C CYS A 426 27.34 10.94 -68.27
N ARG A 427 26.79 9.96 -67.55
CA ARG A 427 25.46 9.40 -67.80
C ARG A 427 24.65 9.42 -66.51
N ARG A 428 23.50 10.09 -66.52
CA ARG A 428 22.58 10.18 -65.37
C ARG A 428 21.14 10.47 -65.83
N LYS A 429 20.19 9.55 -65.59
CA LYS A 429 18.72 9.76 -65.73
C LYS A 429 18.30 10.70 -66.90
N GLY A 430 18.65 10.32 -68.13
CA GLY A 430 18.30 11.08 -69.34
C GLY A 430 19.34 12.13 -69.78
N GLU A 431 20.39 12.36 -68.99
CA GLU A 431 21.52 13.21 -69.36
C GLU A 431 22.66 12.35 -69.94
N LEU A 432 23.06 12.67 -71.16
CA LEU A 432 24.18 12.07 -71.90
C LEU A 432 25.19 13.17 -72.22
N LEU A 433 26.31 13.18 -71.51
CA LEU A 433 27.34 14.21 -71.64
C LEU A 433 28.67 13.58 -72.05
N LEU A 434 29.32 14.16 -73.04
CA LEU A 434 30.68 13.82 -73.47
C LEU A 434 31.60 14.98 -73.15
N VAL A 435 32.79 14.69 -72.63
CA VAL A 435 33.75 15.68 -72.16
C VAL A 435 34.98 15.61 -73.05
N TYR A 436 35.25 16.70 -73.77
CA TYR A 436 36.36 16.85 -74.69
C TYR A 436 37.38 17.88 -74.19
N ASP A 437 38.62 17.78 -74.66
CA ASP A 437 39.58 18.89 -74.55
C ASP A 437 39.05 20.13 -75.27
N TYR A 438 39.17 21.30 -74.64
CA TYR A 438 38.82 22.56 -75.29
C TYR A 438 39.90 22.99 -76.29
N MET A 439 39.49 23.27 -77.53
CA MET A 439 40.37 23.76 -78.59
C MET A 439 39.94 25.16 -79.03
N PRO A 440 40.74 26.21 -78.75
CA PRO A 440 40.48 27.54 -79.27
C PRO A 440 40.62 27.50 -80.79
N ASN A 441 39.56 27.91 -81.51
CA ASN A 441 39.42 27.91 -82.98
C ASN A 441 38.87 26.63 -83.65
N ALA A 442 38.46 25.61 -82.89
CA ALA A 442 37.70 24.50 -83.46
C ALA A 442 36.25 24.93 -83.78
N LYS A 443 35.67 24.35 -84.84
CA LYS A 443 34.22 24.43 -85.09
C LYS A 443 33.53 23.37 -84.23
N TRP A 444 32.67 23.81 -83.31
CA TRP A 444 31.97 22.98 -82.32
C TRP A 444 30.51 22.76 -82.66
#